data_AF-A0AAQ4EVL7-F1
#
_entry.id   AF-A0AAQ4EVL7-F1
#
_cell.length_a   1.000
_cell.length_b   1.000
_cell.length_c   1.000
_cell.angle_alpha   90.00
_cell.angle_beta   90.00
_cell.angle_gamma   90.00
#
_symmetry.space_group_name_H-M   'P 1'
#
loop_
_entity.id
_entity.type
_entity.pdbx_description
1 polymer ?
#
loop_
_entity_poly.entity_id
_entity_poly.type
_entity_poly.pdbx_seq_one_letter_code
_entity_poly.pdbx_strand_id
1 'polypeptide(L)'
;HKDIYGGSFMYHLDEGAPLVSIGFVVGLDYHNPYVSPFREFQRYKMHPFIRNILEGGKRIGYGARALNEGGIQSLPKLTFPGGCLVGCSPGFMNVPKVKGTHNAMRSAMLAAEAVFETLTGESASSTKGLEPTSYEQKIRNSPIWKELYSVRNIRPSFNTALGVYGSVIYTGLFYFLGRGKEPWTLSHKGGDHSKLEPAKNYQPIEYPKPDNVVSFDLLSSVALTGTNHEGDQPPHLTLLDDKIPVDRNYAIFDGPEQRFCPAGVYEYVPKEKGEGVRLQINAQNCIHCKTCDIKDPSQNINWVTPESGGGPAYSGM
;
A
#
# COMPACT_ATOMS: atom_id res chain seq x y z
N HIS A 1 8.07 -12.71 -11.56
CA HIS A 1 7.96 -13.54 -10.34
C HIS A 1 6.54 -14.09 -10.26
N LYS A 2 6.32 -15.42 -10.24
CA LYS A 2 4.96 -16.01 -10.23
C LYS A 2 4.30 -16.01 -8.83
N ASP A 3 5.13 -15.90 -7.79
CA ASP A 3 4.75 -16.04 -6.38
C ASP A 3 4.67 -14.68 -5.65
N ILE A 4 4.80 -13.57 -6.38
CA ILE A 4 4.63 -12.20 -5.86
C ILE A 4 3.37 -11.62 -6.48
N TYR A 5 2.40 -11.25 -5.65
CA TYR A 5 1.21 -10.56 -6.13
C TYR A 5 1.59 -9.16 -6.58
N GLY A 6 1.09 -8.74 -7.74
CA GLY A 6 1.40 -7.43 -8.28
C GLY A 6 0.99 -7.29 -9.73
N GLY A 7 1.15 -6.09 -10.25
CA GLY A 7 0.76 -5.75 -11.60
C GLY A 7 0.99 -4.27 -11.90
N SER A 8 0.80 -3.91 -13.15
CA SER A 8 0.97 -2.53 -13.64
C SER A 8 -0.38 -1.94 -14.06
N PHE A 9 -0.46 -0.63 -14.06
CA PHE A 9 -1.50 0.12 -14.77
C PHE A 9 -0.87 1.18 -15.67
N MET A 10 -1.56 1.50 -16.76
CA MET A 10 -1.21 2.59 -17.67
C MET A 10 -2.50 3.17 -18.22
N TYR A 11 -2.76 4.44 -17.95
CA TYR A 11 -3.94 5.18 -18.40
C TYR A 11 -3.49 6.37 -19.25
N HIS A 12 -3.99 6.46 -20.47
CA HIS A 12 -3.83 7.63 -21.32
C HIS A 12 -4.89 8.66 -20.93
N LEU A 13 -4.45 9.86 -20.57
CA LEU A 13 -5.35 10.94 -20.13
C LEU A 13 -5.68 11.85 -21.30
N ASP A 14 -6.97 12.16 -21.46
CA ASP A 14 -7.48 13.06 -22.48
C ASP A 14 -7.85 14.41 -21.85
N GLU A 15 -6.82 15.16 -21.46
CA GLU A 15 -6.93 16.45 -20.76
C GLU A 15 -6.24 17.57 -21.54
N GLY A 16 -6.18 17.46 -22.88
CA GLY A 16 -5.56 18.46 -23.76
C GLY A 16 -4.04 18.40 -23.87
N ALA A 17 -3.39 17.45 -23.19
CA ALA A 17 -1.97 17.13 -23.33
C ALA A 17 -1.78 15.61 -23.47
N PRO A 18 -0.74 15.14 -24.20
CA PRO A 18 -0.45 13.70 -24.36
C PRO A 18 0.14 13.12 -23.07
N LEU A 19 -0.71 12.96 -22.05
CA LEU A 19 -0.34 12.51 -20.71
C LEU A 19 -0.63 11.02 -20.52
N VAL A 20 0.28 10.35 -19.80
CA VAL A 20 0.10 8.97 -19.36
C VAL A 20 0.31 8.88 -17.86
N SER A 21 -0.66 8.31 -17.15
CA SER A 21 -0.53 7.87 -15.77
C SER A 21 -0.14 6.40 -15.74
N ILE A 22 1.06 6.08 -15.25
CA ILE A 22 1.61 4.73 -15.22
C ILE A 22 2.09 4.40 -13.81
N GLY A 23 1.85 3.18 -13.37
CA GLY A 23 2.33 2.72 -12.07
C GLY A 23 2.42 1.21 -11.96
N PHE A 24 2.92 0.77 -10.81
CA PHE A 24 3.12 -0.63 -10.49
C PHE A 24 2.72 -0.88 -9.03
N VAL A 25 2.09 -2.02 -8.81
CA VAL A 25 1.65 -2.50 -7.51
C VAL A 25 2.39 -3.78 -7.18
N VAL A 26 2.87 -3.88 -5.94
CA VAL A 26 3.42 -5.09 -5.36
C VAL A 26 2.66 -5.32 -4.05
N GLY A 27 2.03 -6.48 -3.91
CA GLY A 27 1.40 -6.92 -2.67
C GLY A 27 2.47 -7.04 -1.58
N LEU A 28 2.22 -6.48 -0.40
CA LEU A 28 3.22 -6.46 0.67
C LEU A 28 3.38 -7.83 1.35
N ASP A 29 2.71 -8.88 0.89
CA ASP A 29 2.89 -10.26 1.35
C ASP A 29 4.04 -11.02 0.65
N TYR A 30 4.91 -10.34 -0.10
CA TYR A 30 6.08 -10.98 -0.70
C TYR A 30 7.05 -11.53 0.36
N HIS A 31 7.73 -12.64 0.03
CA HIS A 31 8.58 -13.40 0.95
C HIS A 31 10.07 -13.05 0.83
N ASN A 32 10.54 -12.77 -0.40
CA ASN A 32 11.95 -12.49 -0.66
C ASN A 32 12.34 -11.07 -0.16
N PRO A 33 13.27 -10.94 0.81
CA PRO A 33 13.65 -9.63 1.37
C PRO A 33 14.44 -8.75 0.40
N TYR A 34 14.92 -9.28 -0.73
CA TYR A 34 15.61 -8.52 -1.77
C TYR A 34 14.67 -7.87 -2.79
N VAL A 35 13.36 -8.09 -2.67
CA VAL A 35 12.36 -7.42 -3.53
C VAL A 35 12.34 -5.92 -3.22
N SER A 36 12.45 -5.10 -4.27
CA SER A 36 12.28 -3.66 -4.19
C SER A 36 11.12 -3.26 -5.12
N PRO A 37 9.94 -2.89 -4.59
CA PRO A 37 8.80 -2.46 -5.40
C PRO A 37 9.15 -1.31 -6.34
N PHE A 38 10.00 -0.37 -5.90
CA PHE A 38 10.50 0.70 -6.75
C PHE A 38 11.30 0.17 -7.94
N ARG A 39 12.26 -0.75 -7.70
CA ARG A 39 13.10 -1.29 -8.78
C ARG A 39 12.32 -2.22 -9.71
N GLU A 40 11.33 -2.95 -9.21
CA GLU A 40 10.39 -3.71 -10.06
C GLU A 40 9.61 -2.77 -11.00
N PHE A 41 9.15 -1.63 -10.52
CA PHE A 41 8.51 -0.62 -11.37
C PHE A 41 9.47 -0.05 -12.43
N GLN A 42 10.70 0.30 -12.04
CA GLN A 42 11.70 0.78 -13.00
C GLN A 42 12.03 -0.29 -14.06
N ARG A 43 12.16 -1.55 -13.65
CA ARG A 43 12.39 -2.70 -14.54
C ARG A 43 11.21 -2.94 -15.48
N TYR A 44 9.97 -2.83 -14.99
CA TYR A 44 8.76 -2.98 -15.79
C TYR A 44 8.74 -2.02 -16.99
N LYS A 45 9.16 -0.77 -16.80
CA LYS A 45 9.23 0.24 -17.87
C LYS A 45 10.25 -0.10 -18.98
N MET A 46 11.19 -1.01 -18.71
CA MET A 46 12.14 -1.51 -19.70
C MET A 46 11.56 -2.62 -20.60
N HIS A 47 10.38 -3.16 -20.28
CA HIS A 47 9.73 -4.14 -21.14
C HIS A 47 9.48 -3.54 -22.53
N PRO A 48 9.83 -4.21 -23.65
CA PRO A 48 9.84 -3.59 -24.99
C PRO A 48 8.54 -2.88 -25.36
N PHE A 49 7.39 -3.50 -25.06
CA PHE A 49 6.07 -2.89 -25.30
C PHE A 49 5.86 -1.57 -24.53
N ILE A 50 6.32 -1.50 -23.28
CA ILE A 50 6.16 -0.31 -22.42
C ILE A 50 7.19 0.75 -22.78
N ARG A 51 8.44 0.33 -23.03
CA ARG A 51 9.51 1.22 -23.46
C ARG A 51 9.11 2.00 -24.71
N ASN A 52 8.57 1.32 -25.71
CA ASN A 52 8.14 1.95 -26.97
C ASN A 52 7.08 3.05 -26.79
N ILE A 53 6.29 2.99 -25.71
CA ILE A 53 5.28 4.01 -25.39
C ILE A 53 5.91 5.21 -24.68
N LEU A 54 6.93 4.97 -23.85
CA LEU A 54 7.53 5.99 -22.98
C LEU A 54 8.76 6.68 -23.58
N GLU A 55 9.41 6.06 -24.56
CA GLU A 55 10.63 6.57 -25.19
C GLU A 55 10.35 7.91 -25.90
N GLY A 56 11.22 8.90 -25.68
CA GLY A 56 11.00 10.29 -26.10
C GLY A 56 10.03 11.08 -25.19
N GLY A 57 9.37 10.42 -24.24
CA GLY A 57 8.53 11.07 -23.24
C GLY A 57 9.32 11.77 -22.14
N LYS A 58 8.63 12.62 -21.36
CA LYS A 58 9.17 13.29 -20.19
C LYS A 58 8.43 12.82 -18.94
N ARG A 59 9.17 12.27 -17.97
CA ARG A 59 8.63 12.01 -16.63
C ARG A 59 8.45 13.33 -15.88
N ILE A 60 7.22 13.64 -15.48
CA ILE A 60 6.88 14.89 -14.80
C ILE A 60 6.46 14.72 -13.33
N GLY A 61 6.19 13.49 -12.89
CA GLY A 61 5.76 13.20 -11.53
C GLY A 61 6.23 11.83 -11.05
N TYR A 62 6.30 11.68 -9.73
CA TYR A 62 6.52 10.41 -9.04
C TYR A 62 5.80 10.45 -7.70
N GLY A 63 5.25 9.32 -7.28
CA GLY A 63 4.69 9.12 -5.96
C GLY A 63 4.54 7.64 -5.66
N ALA A 64 4.20 7.34 -4.42
CA ALA A 64 3.85 5.98 -4.01
C ALA A 64 2.87 6.03 -2.85
N ARG A 65 1.98 5.04 -2.81
CA ARG A 65 1.06 4.85 -1.69
C ARG A 65 0.78 3.37 -1.47
N ALA A 66 0.72 2.93 -0.22
CA ALA A 66 0.11 1.65 0.12
C ALA A 66 -1.40 1.67 -0.14
N LEU A 67 -1.94 0.55 -0.61
CA LEU A 67 -3.36 0.36 -0.90
C LEU A 67 -3.84 -0.93 -0.23
N ASN A 68 -5.15 -1.04 0.02
CA ASN A 68 -5.71 -2.20 0.70
C ASN A 68 -5.95 -3.36 -0.27
N GLU A 69 -5.59 -4.57 0.15
CA GLU A 69 -5.92 -5.79 -0.60
C GLU A 69 -6.63 -6.88 0.20
N GLY A 70 -7.01 -6.57 1.45
CA GLY A 70 -7.70 -7.48 2.34
C GLY A 70 -9.17 -7.76 1.97
N GLY A 71 -9.84 -6.79 1.34
CA GLY A 71 -11.26 -6.92 0.98
C GLY A 71 -12.17 -7.06 2.19
N ILE A 72 -13.35 -7.66 1.98
CA ILE A 72 -14.41 -7.75 3.00
C ILE A 72 -13.99 -8.56 4.24
N GLN A 73 -13.07 -9.51 4.08
CA GLN A 73 -12.55 -10.34 5.18
C GLN A 73 -11.71 -9.54 6.19
N SER A 74 -11.24 -8.35 5.80
CA SER A 74 -10.39 -7.50 6.61
C SER A 74 -11.09 -6.25 7.12
N LEU A 75 -12.40 -6.10 6.87
CA LEU A 75 -13.16 -4.96 7.40
C LEU A 75 -13.31 -5.08 8.93
N PRO A 76 -12.89 -4.07 9.71
CA PRO A 76 -13.10 -4.06 11.15
C PRO A 76 -14.53 -3.65 11.49
N LYS A 77 -14.85 -3.59 12.80
CA LYS A 77 -16.01 -2.83 13.28
C LYS A 77 -15.87 -1.37 12.81
N LEU A 78 -16.94 -0.79 12.28
CA LEU A 78 -16.89 0.51 11.63
C LEU A 78 -17.26 1.69 12.54
N THR A 79 -17.85 1.44 13.70
CA THR A 79 -18.32 2.47 14.63
C THR A 79 -17.72 2.30 16.03
N PHE A 80 -17.61 3.40 16.74
CA PHE A 80 -17.18 3.45 18.14
C PHE A 80 -17.74 4.69 18.84
N PRO A 81 -17.77 4.74 20.18
CA PRO A 81 -18.21 5.92 20.91
C PRO A 81 -17.47 7.19 20.48
N GLY A 82 -18.18 8.13 19.85
CA GLY A 82 -17.63 9.38 19.36
C GLY A 82 -17.18 9.39 17.89
N GLY A 83 -17.32 8.30 17.13
CA GLY A 83 -16.93 8.32 15.72
C GLY A 83 -17.22 7.06 14.90
N CYS A 84 -16.77 7.09 13.65
CA CYS A 84 -16.84 5.96 12.72
C CYS A 84 -15.69 6.01 11.70
N LEU A 85 -15.44 4.88 11.03
CA LEU A 85 -14.39 4.70 10.03
C LEU A 85 -14.97 4.70 8.60
N VAL A 86 -14.40 5.53 7.73
CA VAL A 86 -14.84 5.67 6.33
C VAL A 86 -13.66 5.51 5.36
N GLY A 87 -13.96 5.21 4.10
CA GLY A 87 -12.98 5.21 3.04
C GLY A 87 -12.04 4.00 3.01
N CYS A 88 -10.79 4.26 2.60
CA CYS A 88 -9.75 3.23 2.59
C CYS A 88 -9.11 3.00 3.96
N SER A 89 -9.46 3.78 5.00
CA SER A 89 -8.99 3.49 6.37
C SER A 89 -9.51 2.13 6.88
N PRO A 90 -10.82 1.82 6.82
CA PRO A 90 -11.32 0.48 7.15
C PRO A 90 -11.15 -0.55 6.02
N GLY A 91 -10.95 -0.13 4.77
CA GLY A 91 -10.55 -1.03 3.68
C GLY A 91 -11.59 -1.32 2.59
N PHE A 92 -12.39 -0.35 2.14
CA PHE A 92 -13.42 -0.56 1.09
C PHE A 92 -12.89 -0.65 -0.37
N MET A 93 -11.73 -1.28 -0.58
CA MET A 93 -11.11 -1.40 -1.90
C MET A 93 -11.54 -2.67 -2.65
N ASN A 94 -11.93 -2.51 -3.91
CA ASN A 94 -12.09 -3.61 -4.86
C ASN A 94 -10.75 -3.89 -5.56
N VAL A 95 -10.00 -4.86 -5.03
CA VAL A 95 -8.64 -5.19 -5.47
C VAL A 95 -8.57 -5.60 -6.94
N PRO A 96 -9.41 -6.56 -7.42
CA PRO A 96 -9.31 -7.02 -8.80
C PRO A 96 -9.64 -5.94 -9.84
N LYS A 97 -10.43 -4.93 -9.46
CA LYS A 97 -10.70 -3.77 -10.31
C LYS A 97 -9.70 -2.63 -10.12
N VAL A 98 -8.86 -2.70 -9.09
CA VAL A 98 -7.99 -1.60 -8.63
C VAL A 98 -8.80 -0.31 -8.38
N LYS A 99 -9.96 -0.44 -7.73
CA LYS A 99 -10.87 0.68 -7.47
C LYS A 99 -11.33 0.73 -6.01
N GLY A 100 -11.08 1.85 -5.35
CA GLY A 100 -11.55 2.11 -3.98
C GLY A 100 -12.28 3.44 -3.83
N THR A 101 -12.06 4.40 -4.71
CA THR A 101 -12.55 5.79 -4.57
C THR A 101 -14.07 5.88 -4.52
N HIS A 102 -14.79 5.17 -5.40
CA HIS A 102 -16.25 5.20 -5.43
C HIS A 102 -16.88 4.60 -4.17
N ASN A 103 -16.31 3.51 -3.66
CA ASN A 103 -16.74 2.91 -2.40
C ASN A 103 -16.38 3.79 -1.20
N ALA A 104 -15.22 4.45 -1.24
CA ALA A 104 -14.82 5.40 -0.21
C ALA A 104 -15.79 6.58 -0.11
N MET A 105 -16.12 7.21 -1.24
CA MET A 105 -17.12 8.28 -1.32
C MET A 105 -18.48 7.79 -0.80
N ARG A 106 -18.95 6.63 -1.27
CA ARG A 106 -20.25 6.08 -0.86
C ARG A 106 -20.28 5.74 0.63
N SER A 107 -19.18 5.25 1.20
CA SER A 107 -19.08 4.97 2.64
C SER A 107 -19.20 6.25 3.48
N ALA A 108 -18.58 7.35 3.03
CA ALA A 108 -18.69 8.65 3.69
C ALA A 108 -20.12 9.21 3.61
N MET A 109 -20.81 9.06 2.47
CA MET A 109 -22.22 9.47 2.35
C MET A 109 -23.12 8.71 3.32
N LEU A 110 -22.97 7.38 3.42
CA LEU A 110 -23.75 6.55 4.34
C LEU A 110 -23.44 6.84 5.81
N ALA A 111 -22.18 7.16 6.12
CA ALA A 111 -21.79 7.61 7.45
C ALA A 111 -22.44 8.96 7.80
N ALA A 112 -22.45 9.91 6.86
CA ALA A 112 -23.09 11.20 7.05
C ALA A 112 -24.60 11.07 7.30
N GLU A 113 -25.30 10.22 6.53
CA GLU A 113 -26.70 9.90 6.77
C GLU A 113 -26.92 9.31 8.18
N ALA A 114 -26.10 8.35 8.60
CA ALA A 114 -26.21 7.71 9.92
C ALA A 114 -25.94 8.69 11.07
N VAL A 115 -24.95 9.57 10.91
CA VAL A 115 -24.65 10.63 11.87
C VAL A 115 -25.81 11.62 11.96
N PHE A 116 -26.37 12.04 10.82
CA PHE A 116 -27.52 12.95 10.80
C PHE A 116 -28.75 12.33 11.47
N GLU A 117 -29.10 11.08 11.15
CA GLU A 117 -30.17 10.33 11.81
C GLU A 117 -29.99 10.29 13.33
N THR A 118 -28.77 10.04 13.79
CA THR A 118 -28.43 9.98 15.22
C THR A 118 -28.54 11.36 15.88
N LEU A 119 -28.15 12.43 15.18
CA LEU A 119 -28.22 13.82 15.68
C LEU A 119 -29.65 14.34 15.79
N THR A 120 -30.52 13.98 14.84
CA THR A 120 -31.91 14.46 14.78
C THR A 120 -32.91 13.54 15.48
N GLY A 121 -32.49 12.34 15.85
CA GLY A 121 -33.33 11.39 16.58
C GLY A 121 -33.54 11.81 18.04
N GLU A 122 -34.56 11.25 18.68
CA GLU A 122 -34.84 11.44 20.11
C GLU A 122 -33.94 10.57 21.01
N SER A 123 -33.07 9.75 20.41
CA SER A 123 -32.23 8.79 21.13
C SER A 123 -31.05 9.50 21.80
N ALA A 124 -31.09 9.58 23.13
CA ALA A 124 -29.93 10.00 23.91
C ALA A 124 -28.79 8.99 23.73
N SER A 125 -27.60 9.47 23.36
CA SER A 125 -26.41 8.61 23.35
C SER A 125 -26.13 8.13 24.77
N SER A 126 -25.87 6.83 24.91
CA SER A 126 -25.47 6.21 26.17
C SER A 126 -24.06 6.63 26.62
N THR A 127 -23.30 7.33 25.77
CA THR A 127 -21.96 7.82 26.06
C THR A 127 -21.85 9.33 25.80
N LYS A 128 -20.77 9.98 26.27
CA LYS A 128 -20.51 11.40 25.99
C LYS A 128 -20.39 11.71 24.50
N GLY A 129 -19.89 10.75 23.70
CA GLY A 129 -19.80 10.87 22.24
C GLY A 129 -21.01 10.23 21.56
N LEU A 130 -21.39 10.74 20.40
CA LEU A 130 -22.39 10.08 19.55
C LEU A 130 -21.73 8.89 18.84
N GLU A 131 -22.36 7.71 18.85
CA GLU A 131 -21.96 6.57 18.03
C GLU A 131 -23.03 6.34 16.94
N PRO A 132 -22.71 6.52 15.65
CA PRO A 132 -23.68 6.34 14.56
C PRO A 132 -23.85 4.86 14.20
N THR A 133 -24.46 4.08 15.09
CA THR A 133 -24.55 2.60 14.98
C THR A 133 -25.28 2.10 13.73
N SER A 134 -26.21 2.89 13.16
CA SER A 134 -26.92 2.53 11.92
C SER A 134 -26.00 2.46 10.69
N TYR A 135 -24.81 3.07 10.75
CA TYR A 135 -23.85 3.11 9.65
C TYR A 135 -23.42 1.71 9.19
N GLU A 136 -23.11 0.80 10.11
CA GLU A 136 -22.63 -0.53 9.73
C GLU A 136 -23.72 -1.34 9.00
N GLN A 137 -24.98 -1.22 9.43
CA GLN A 137 -26.11 -1.83 8.75
C GLN A 137 -26.34 -1.21 7.37
N LYS A 138 -26.24 0.12 7.24
CA LYS A 138 -26.30 0.82 5.95
C LYS A 138 -25.22 0.32 4.99
N ILE A 139 -23.98 0.12 5.46
CA ILE A 139 -22.89 -0.45 4.65
C ILE A 139 -23.25 -1.87 4.18
N ARG A 140 -23.65 -2.77 5.08
CA ARG A 140 -24.01 -4.16 4.76
C ARG A 140 -25.15 -4.26 3.74
N ASN A 141 -26.09 -3.32 3.77
CA ASN A 141 -27.21 -3.26 2.83
C ASN A 141 -26.90 -2.51 1.53
N SER A 142 -25.74 -1.84 1.45
CA SER A 142 -25.38 -1.01 0.30
C SER A 142 -24.79 -1.82 -0.87
N PRO A 143 -24.69 -1.21 -2.07
CA PRO A 143 -23.93 -1.78 -3.19
C PRO A 143 -22.45 -2.07 -2.86
N ILE A 144 -21.84 -1.35 -1.91
CA ILE A 144 -20.45 -1.57 -1.50
C ILE A 144 -20.27 -3.01 -1.02
N TRP A 145 -21.14 -3.48 -0.12
CA TRP A 145 -21.05 -4.82 0.43
C TRP A 145 -21.23 -5.88 -0.66
N LYS A 146 -22.23 -5.71 -1.53
CA LYS A 146 -22.48 -6.63 -2.66
C LYS A 146 -21.27 -6.70 -3.60
N GLU A 147 -20.68 -5.55 -3.92
CA GLU A 147 -19.51 -5.46 -4.79
C GLU A 147 -18.32 -6.18 -4.18
N LEU A 148 -17.92 -5.83 -2.94
CA LEU A 148 -16.76 -6.41 -2.27
C LEU A 148 -16.95 -7.90 -1.99
N TYR A 149 -18.17 -8.31 -1.61
CA TYR A 149 -18.50 -9.71 -1.36
C TYR A 149 -18.36 -10.55 -2.64
N SER A 150 -18.76 -10.03 -3.80
CA SER A 150 -18.65 -10.76 -5.08
C SER A 150 -17.21 -11.04 -5.52
N VAL A 151 -16.23 -10.26 -5.04
CA VAL A 151 -14.81 -10.40 -5.41
C VAL A 151 -13.93 -10.94 -4.28
N ARG A 152 -14.53 -11.24 -3.11
CA ARG A 152 -13.82 -11.55 -1.85
C ARG A 152 -12.77 -12.64 -1.97
N ASN A 153 -12.97 -13.63 -2.83
CA ASN A 153 -12.10 -14.79 -2.95
C ASN A 153 -11.00 -14.63 -4.01
N ILE A 154 -11.05 -13.61 -4.86
CA ILE A 154 -10.06 -13.43 -5.94
C ILE A 154 -8.67 -13.23 -5.36
N ARG A 155 -8.47 -12.25 -4.47
CA ARG A 155 -7.13 -12.02 -3.90
C ARG A 155 -6.64 -13.25 -3.09
N PRO A 156 -7.40 -13.80 -2.12
CA PRO A 156 -6.94 -14.97 -1.38
C PRO A 156 -6.61 -16.20 -2.23
N SER A 157 -7.26 -16.38 -3.39
CA SER A 157 -6.96 -17.50 -4.31
C SER A 157 -5.53 -17.49 -4.86
N PHE A 158 -4.86 -16.33 -4.83
CA PHE A 158 -3.43 -16.19 -5.14
C PHE A 158 -2.55 -16.95 -4.15
N ASN A 159 -2.98 -17.13 -2.90
CA ASN A 159 -2.17 -17.73 -1.83
C ASN A 159 -2.03 -19.27 -1.94
N THR A 160 -2.39 -19.84 -3.08
CA THR A 160 -2.19 -21.26 -3.40
C THR A 160 -0.80 -21.46 -4.01
N ALA A 161 -0.32 -22.72 -4.06
CA ALA A 161 0.97 -23.04 -4.68
C ALA A 161 1.05 -22.69 -6.19
N LEU A 162 -0.09 -22.39 -6.82
CA LEU A 162 -0.18 -21.98 -8.22
C LEU A 162 -0.01 -20.47 -8.41
N GLY A 163 0.05 -19.67 -7.34
CA GLY A 163 0.26 -18.22 -7.38
C GLY A 163 -0.71 -17.51 -8.33
N VAL A 164 -0.16 -16.68 -9.22
CA VAL A 164 -0.94 -15.92 -10.22
C VAL A 164 -1.82 -16.83 -11.09
N TYR A 165 -1.32 -18.00 -11.50
CA TYR A 165 -2.07 -18.92 -12.37
C TYR A 165 -3.27 -19.50 -11.66
N GLY A 166 -3.12 -19.86 -10.38
CA GLY A 166 -4.24 -20.30 -9.54
C GLY A 166 -5.31 -19.23 -9.43
N SER A 167 -4.90 -17.98 -9.24
CA SER A 167 -5.83 -16.85 -9.12
C SER A 167 -6.57 -16.53 -10.42
N VAL A 168 -5.90 -16.62 -11.58
CA VAL A 168 -6.54 -16.46 -12.89
C VAL A 168 -7.57 -17.56 -13.16
N ILE A 169 -7.22 -18.82 -12.91
CA ILE A 169 -8.14 -19.95 -13.07
C ILE A 169 -9.35 -19.79 -12.14
N TYR A 170 -9.10 -19.45 -10.87
CA TYR A 170 -10.15 -19.22 -9.88
C TYR A 170 -11.11 -18.10 -10.33
N THR A 171 -10.56 -16.99 -10.83
CA THR A 171 -11.34 -15.85 -11.33
C THR A 171 -12.20 -16.26 -12.53
N GLY A 172 -11.67 -17.03 -13.48
CA GLY A 172 -12.42 -17.55 -14.61
C GLY A 172 -13.59 -18.44 -14.19
N LEU A 173 -13.36 -19.37 -13.26
CA LEU A 173 -14.39 -20.33 -12.84
C LEU A 173 -15.44 -19.71 -11.91
N PHE A 174 -15.01 -19.07 -10.82
CA PHE A 174 -15.93 -18.66 -9.76
C PHE A 174 -16.47 -17.25 -9.95
N TYR A 175 -15.68 -16.33 -10.51
CA TYR A 175 -16.14 -14.96 -10.72
C TYR A 175 -16.76 -14.75 -12.11
N PHE A 176 -16.11 -15.18 -13.18
CA PHE A 176 -16.63 -14.94 -14.53
C PHE A 176 -17.89 -15.78 -14.81
N LEU A 177 -17.87 -17.09 -14.52
CA LEU A 177 -19.04 -17.97 -14.69
C LEU A 177 -20.02 -17.88 -13.50
N GLY A 178 -19.49 -17.96 -12.27
CA GLY A 178 -20.30 -18.05 -11.04
C GLY A 178 -20.69 -16.72 -10.39
N ARG A 179 -20.13 -15.58 -10.84
CA ARG A 179 -20.36 -14.23 -10.28
C ARG A 179 -20.05 -14.09 -8.79
N GLY A 180 -19.14 -14.90 -8.24
CA GLY A 180 -18.72 -14.81 -6.84
C GLY A 180 -19.75 -15.35 -5.83
N LYS A 181 -20.68 -16.19 -6.30
CA LYS A 181 -21.79 -16.75 -5.51
C LYS A 181 -21.43 -18.06 -4.79
N GLU A 182 -20.17 -18.46 -4.80
CA GLU A 182 -19.71 -19.64 -4.07
C GLU A 182 -20.10 -19.56 -2.58
N PRO A 183 -20.55 -20.67 -1.96
CA PRO A 183 -21.03 -20.69 -0.57
C PRO A 183 -19.91 -20.69 0.48
N TRP A 184 -18.70 -20.24 0.12
CA TRP A 184 -17.55 -20.18 1.04
C TRP A 184 -16.78 -18.87 0.89
N THR A 185 -15.92 -18.58 1.86
CA THR A 185 -15.01 -17.42 1.83
C THR A 185 -13.61 -17.89 2.19
N LEU A 186 -12.65 -17.61 1.32
CA LEU A 186 -11.23 -17.88 1.52
C LEU A 186 -10.63 -16.84 2.48
N SER A 187 -9.61 -17.25 3.22
CA SER A 187 -8.93 -16.40 4.21
C SER A 187 -7.55 -15.96 3.74
N HIS A 188 -7.11 -14.80 4.23
CA HIS A 188 -5.72 -14.36 4.13
C HIS A 188 -4.85 -15.11 5.14
N LYS A 189 -3.55 -15.21 4.86
CA LYS A 189 -2.62 -16.00 5.69
C LYS A 189 -1.87 -15.12 6.70
N GLY A 190 -2.55 -14.37 7.56
CA GLY A 190 -1.89 -13.50 8.56
C GLY A 190 -1.36 -12.19 7.97
N GLY A 191 -0.58 -11.44 8.75
CA GLY A 191 -0.11 -10.10 8.39
C GLY A 191 1.09 -10.08 7.45
N ASP A 192 1.14 -9.10 6.56
CA ASP A 192 2.18 -8.91 5.53
C ASP A 192 3.60 -8.81 6.10
N HIS A 193 3.75 -8.17 7.26
CA HIS A 193 5.01 -8.08 8.00
C HIS A 193 5.62 -9.46 8.30
N SER A 194 4.78 -10.45 8.60
CA SER A 194 5.22 -11.80 8.97
C SER A 194 5.66 -12.66 7.77
N LYS A 195 5.55 -12.15 6.55
CA LYS A 195 5.76 -12.94 5.32
C LYS A 195 7.19 -13.04 4.85
N LEU A 196 8.06 -12.13 5.31
CA LEU A 196 9.46 -12.17 4.93
C LEU A 196 10.12 -13.42 5.49
N GLU A 197 10.93 -14.04 4.65
CA GLU A 197 11.80 -15.15 5.02
C GLU A 197 13.24 -14.65 5.15
N PRO A 198 14.10 -15.33 5.93
CA PRO A 198 15.49 -14.92 6.13
C PRO A 198 16.26 -14.75 4.82
N ALA A 199 17.07 -13.70 4.73
CA ALA A 199 17.84 -13.34 3.53
C ALA A 199 18.76 -14.46 3.04
N LYS A 200 19.29 -15.28 3.96
CA LYS A 200 20.11 -16.46 3.64
C LYS A 200 19.40 -17.52 2.77
N ASN A 201 18.06 -17.50 2.70
CA ASN A 201 17.28 -18.43 1.89
C ASN A 201 17.09 -17.93 0.44
N TYR A 202 17.50 -16.70 0.14
CA TYR A 202 17.29 -16.05 -1.15
C TYR A 202 18.60 -15.57 -1.76
N GLN A 203 18.62 -15.54 -3.09
CA GLN A 203 19.66 -14.83 -3.81
C GLN A 203 19.25 -13.37 -4.01
N PRO A 204 20.16 -12.40 -3.82
CA PRO A 204 19.91 -11.01 -4.16
C PRO A 204 19.42 -10.86 -5.60
N ILE A 205 18.43 -10.00 -5.81
CA ILE A 205 17.89 -9.73 -7.13
C ILE A 205 18.77 -8.67 -7.81
N GLU A 206 19.37 -9.04 -8.95
CA GLU A 206 20.12 -8.10 -9.78
C GLU A 206 19.16 -7.23 -10.59
N TYR A 207 18.86 -6.03 -10.10
CA TYR A 207 18.07 -5.05 -10.84
C TYR A 207 18.94 -4.28 -11.82
N PRO A 208 18.50 -4.08 -13.08
CA PRO A 208 19.19 -3.24 -14.04
C PRO A 208 19.46 -1.84 -13.47
N LYS A 209 20.59 -1.26 -13.85
CA LYS A 209 20.88 0.16 -13.58
C LYS A 209 19.90 1.03 -14.38
N PRO A 210 19.45 2.16 -13.83
CA PRO A 210 18.58 3.08 -14.56
C PRO A 210 19.31 3.63 -15.79
N ASP A 211 18.59 3.72 -16.90
CA ASP A 211 19.07 4.27 -18.18
C ASP A 211 18.86 5.79 -18.31
N ASN A 212 18.16 6.40 -17.36
CA ASN A 212 17.76 7.80 -17.33
C ASN A 212 16.91 8.24 -18.54
N VAL A 213 16.31 7.28 -19.26
CA VAL A 213 15.39 7.52 -20.38
C VAL A 213 13.99 7.08 -19.97
N VAL A 214 13.81 5.79 -19.64
CA VAL A 214 12.53 5.26 -19.16
C VAL A 214 12.63 4.74 -17.73
N SER A 215 13.83 4.51 -17.22
CA SER A 215 14.12 4.06 -15.86
C SER A 215 15.06 5.04 -15.15
N PHE A 216 14.81 5.31 -13.88
CA PHE A 216 15.47 6.39 -13.12
C PHE A 216 15.85 5.92 -11.72
N ASP A 217 16.80 6.61 -11.10
CA ASP A 217 17.19 6.37 -9.72
C ASP A 217 16.13 6.88 -8.72
N LEU A 218 16.26 6.46 -7.46
CA LEU A 218 15.31 6.77 -6.41
C LEU A 218 15.31 8.25 -6.02
N LEU A 219 16.48 8.89 -5.94
CA LEU A 219 16.60 10.26 -5.47
C LEU A 219 16.02 11.25 -6.49
N SER A 220 16.31 11.06 -7.79
CA SER A 220 15.67 11.87 -8.84
C SER A 220 14.16 11.64 -8.90
N SER A 221 13.68 10.47 -8.49
CA SER A 221 12.26 10.18 -8.36
C SER A 221 11.64 10.95 -7.18
N VAL A 222 12.27 10.89 -6.00
CA VAL A 222 11.80 11.63 -4.81
C VAL A 222 11.72 13.13 -5.09
N ALA A 223 12.67 13.71 -5.83
CA ALA A 223 12.59 15.12 -6.23
C ALA A 223 11.30 15.48 -6.98
N LEU A 224 10.77 14.57 -7.82
CA LEU A 224 9.51 14.78 -8.56
C LEU A 224 8.24 14.59 -7.72
N THR A 225 8.38 14.20 -6.45
CA THR A 225 7.25 14.18 -5.49
C THR A 225 6.99 15.56 -4.91
N GLY A 226 7.97 16.46 -5.01
CA GLY A 226 8.00 17.74 -4.30
C GLY A 226 7.98 17.59 -2.77
N THR A 227 8.28 16.40 -2.24
CA THR A 227 8.22 16.16 -0.79
C THR A 227 9.28 16.97 -0.06
N ASN A 228 8.88 17.57 1.05
CA ASN A 228 9.79 18.26 1.95
C ASN A 228 9.22 18.28 3.37
N HIS A 229 10.10 18.41 4.36
CA HIS A 229 9.77 18.57 5.77
C HIS A 229 10.74 19.58 6.40
N GLU A 230 10.34 20.23 7.49
CA GLU A 230 11.28 20.99 8.34
C GLU A 230 12.38 20.05 8.84
N GLY A 231 13.64 20.47 8.70
CA GLY A 231 14.82 19.65 9.01
C GLY A 231 15.06 19.54 10.52
N ASP A 232 14.66 20.55 11.28
CA ASP A 232 14.78 20.59 12.74
C ASP A 232 13.51 20.08 13.45
N GLN A 233 13.01 18.92 13.02
CA GLN A 233 11.91 18.23 13.68
C GLN A 233 12.29 16.76 13.96
N PRO A 234 11.77 16.15 15.04
CA PRO A 234 12.03 14.74 15.31
C PRO A 234 11.48 13.86 14.18
N PRO A 235 12.16 12.75 13.82
CA PRO A 235 11.65 11.81 12.83
C PRO A 235 10.27 11.28 13.19
N HIS A 236 9.30 11.48 12.30
CA HIS A 236 7.94 10.94 12.43
C HIS A 236 7.85 9.43 12.12
N LEU A 237 8.99 8.81 11.81
CA LEU A 237 9.18 7.37 11.65
C LEU A 237 9.79 6.86 12.94
N THR A 238 8.96 6.70 13.97
CA THR A 238 9.42 6.33 15.31
C THR A 238 9.74 4.85 15.38
N LEU A 239 10.72 4.48 16.21
CA LEU A 239 11.07 3.09 16.50
C LEU A 239 10.67 2.78 17.95
N LEU A 240 10.09 1.60 18.18
CA LEU A 240 9.83 1.13 19.54
C LEU A 240 11.14 0.75 20.27
N ASP A 241 12.09 0.19 19.53
CA ASP A 241 13.45 -0.11 19.97
C ASP A 241 14.45 0.18 18.83
N ASP A 242 15.40 1.09 19.09
CA ASP A 242 16.43 1.53 18.14
C ASP A 242 17.44 0.44 17.75
N LYS A 243 17.52 -0.65 18.51
CA LYS A 243 18.47 -1.75 18.25
C LYS A 243 17.93 -2.75 17.23
N ILE A 244 16.62 -2.95 17.20
CA ILE A 244 15.95 -3.97 16.38
C ILE A 244 16.26 -3.86 14.88
N PRO A 245 16.36 -2.67 14.25
CA PRO A 245 16.72 -2.59 12.85
C PRO A 245 18.07 -3.27 12.57
N VAL A 246 19.11 -2.99 13.36
CA VAL A 246 20.43 -3.60 13.15
C VAL A 246 20.44 -5.06 13.63
N ASP A 247 19.98 -5.32 14.85
CA ASP A 247 20.14 -6.62 15.52
C ASP A 247 19.24 -7.71 14.92
N ARG A 248 18.14 -7.33 14.27
CA ARG A 248 17.17 -8.26 13.68
C ARG A 248 16.92 -8.01 12.20
N ASN A 249 16.49 -6.80 11.81
CA ASN A 249 16.08 -6.56 10.41
C ASN A 249 17.25 -6.72 9.44
N TYR A 250 18.37 -6.08 9.74
CA TYR A 250 19.63 -6.22 9.00
C TYR A 250 20.21 -7.62 9.14
N ALA A 251 20.36 -8.11 10.38
CA ALA A 251 21.00 -9.40 10.62
C ALA A 251 20.28 -10.62 9.98
N ILE A 252 18.94 -10.64 9.95
CA ILE A 252 18.16 -11.78 9.47
C ILE A 252 17.64 -11.57 8.04
N PHE A 253 17.18 -10.36 7.73
CA PHE A 253 16.48 -10.04 6.48
C PHE A 253 17.27 -9.09 5.57
N ASP A 254 18.53 -8.78 5.91
CA ASP A 254 19.39 -7.87 5.16
C ASP A 254 18.78 -6.48 4.94
N GLY A 255 18.08 -5.96 5.97
CA GLY A 255 17.59 -4.59 6.04
C GLY A 255 16.56 -4.25 4.95
N PRO A 256 15.41 -4.95 4.90
CA PRO A 256 14.39 -4.79 3.86
C PRO A 256 13.84 -3.37 3.73
N GLU A 257 13.92 -2.56 4.80
CA GLU A 257 13.52 -1.15 4.82
C GLU A 257 14.28 -0.26 3.83
N GLN A 258 15.50 -0.64 3.45
CA GLN A 258 16.26 0.03 2.38
C GLN A 258 15.67 -0.22 0.98
N ARG A 259 14.80 -1.24 0.83
CA ARG A 259 14.29 -1.71 -0.47
C ARG A 259 12.80 -1.50 -0.63
N PHE A 260 12.02 -1.72 0.42
CA PHE A 260 10.57 -1.52 0.40
C PHE A 260 10.18 -0.05 0.49
N CYS A 261 11.06 0.80 1.02
CA CYS A 261 10.82 2.22 1.13
C CYS A 261 10.88 2.85 -0.27
N PRO A 262 9.79 3.46 -0.77
CA PRO A 262 9.77 4.09 -2.09
C PRO A 262 10.46 5.46 -2.11
N ALA A 263 11.17 5.86 -1.04
CA ALA A 263 11.77 7.19 -0.94
C ALA A 263 13.17 7.22 -0.31
N GLY A 264 13.78 6.06 -0.03
CA GLY A 264 15.14 6.01 0.52
C GLY A 264 15.26 6.68 1.89
N VAL A 265 14.21 6.58 2.72
CA VAL A 265 14.21 7.12 4.09
C VAL A 265 15.17 6.34 4.99
N TYR A 266 15.29 5.04 4.80
CA TYR A 266 16.09 4.17 5.67
C TYR A 266 17.38 3.76 4.95
N GLU A 267 18.51 4.01 5.59
CA GLU A 267 19.83 3.64 5.08
C GLU A 267 20.68 3.07 6.22
N TYR A 268 21.39 1.97 5.96
CA TYR A 268 22.35 1.43 6.92
C TYR A 268 23.74 1.94 6.59
N VAL A 269 24.23 2.87 7.40
CA VAL A 269 25.54 3.52 7.21
C VAL A 269 26.58 2.89 8.13
N PRO A 270 27.87 2.81 7.74
CA PRO A 270 28.93 2.34 8.63
C PRO A 270 28.97 3.15 9.94
N LYS A 271 29.24 2.47 11.07
CA LYS A 271 29.48 3.16 12.34
C LYS A 271 30.76 3.98 12.26
N GLU A 272 30.77 5.16 12.90
CA GLU A 272 31.95 6.03 12.95
C GLU A 272 33.11 5.41 13.77
N LYS A 273 32.79 4.56 14.75
CA LYS A 273 33.76 3.84 15.58
C LYS A 273 33.35 2.37 15.68
N GLY A 274 34.31 1.48 15.45
CA GLY A 274 34.13 0.03 15.50
C GLY A 274 33.57 -0.57 14.21
N GLU A 275 33.29 -1.87 14.24
CA GLU A 275 32.73 -2.60 13.11
C GLU A 275 31.19 -2.58 13.12
N GLY A 276 30.59 -2.67 11.93
CA GLY A 276 29.15 -2.77 11.72
C GLY A 276 28.49 -1.48 11.22
N VAL A 277 27.16 -1.50 11.20
CA VAL A 277 26.32 -0.45 10.64
C VAL A 277 25.38 0.15 11.70
N ARG A 278 24.92 1.37 11.45
CA ARG A 278 23.81 2.01 12.17
C ARG A 278 22.71 2.37 11.17
N LEU A 279 21.46 2.31 11.61
CA LEU A 279 20.35 2.86 10.82
C LEU A 279 20.42 4.39 10.84
N GLN A 280 20.23 4.99 9.67
CA GLN A 280 19.97 6.42 9.50
C GLN A 280 18.57 6.60 8.91
N ILE A 281 17.77 7.47 9.53
CA ILE A 281 16.42 7.79 9.09
C ILE A 281 16.45 9.21 8.48
N ASN A 282 16.41 9.28 7.16
CA ASN A 282 16.31 10.52 6.37
C ASN A 282 14.82 10.93 6.27
N ALA A 283 14.22 11.32 7.39
CA ALA A 283 12.77 11.54 7.53
C ALA A 283 12.22 12.60 6.55
N GLN A 284 13.06 13.56 6.13
CA GLN A 284 12.70 14.60 5.17
C GLN A 284 12.26 14.06 3.80
N ASN A 285 12.75 12.87 3.41
CA ASN A 285 12.40 12.23 2.14
C ASN A 285 11.04 11.51 2.18
N CYS A 286 10.40 11.38 3.35
CA CYS A 286 9.20 10.56 3.49
C CYS A 286 8.06 11.07 2.57
N ILE A 287 7.39 10.16 1.87
CA ILE A 287 6.22 10.48 1.02
C ILE A 287 4.91 9.94 1.59
N HIS A 288 4.91 9.61 2.88
CA HIS A 288 3.74 9.20 3.67
C HIS A 288 2.98 7.98 3.11
N CYS A 289 3.69 7.12 2.38
CA CYS A 289 3.10 5.94 1.75
C CYS A 289 2.58 4.88 2.74
N LYS A 290 3.06 4.90 3.99
CA LYS A 290 2.82 3.95 5.10
C LYS A 290 3.37 2.54 4.93
N THR A 291 4.12 2.24 3.87
CA THR A 291 4.66 0.90 3.61
C THR A 291 5.55 0.37 4.75
N CYS A 292 6.38 1.22 5.36
CA CYS A 292 7.30 0.79 6.40
C CYS A 292 6.61 0.30 7.67
N ASP A 293 5.53 0.97 8.07
CA ASP A 293 4.67 0.60 9.20
C ASP A 293 3.99 -0.77 8.96
N ILE A 294 3.61 -1.03 7.71
CA ILE A 294 2.94 -2.27 7.31
C ILE A 294 3.91 -3.45 7.12
N LYS A 295 5.08 -3.22 6.52
CA LYS A 295 5.97 -4.29 6.02
C LYS A 295 7.17 -4.61 6.91
N ASP A 296 7.49 -3.78 7.89
CA ASP A 296 8.59 -4.07 8.83
C ASP A 296 8.37 -5.43 9.52
N PRO A 297 9.23 -6.45 9.28
CA PRO A 297 9.04 -7.80 9.83
C PRO A 297 9.06 -7.84 11.36
N SER A 298 9.58 -6.79 12.00
CA SER A 298 9.61 -6.67 13.45
C SER A 298 8.45 -5.87 14.03
N GLN A 299 7.64 -5.20 13.21
CA GLN A 299 6.59 -4.27 13.65
C GLN A 299 7.12 -3.26 14.69
N ASN A 300 8.33 -2.77 14.43
CA ASN A 300 9.07 -1.84 15.28
C ASN A 300 8.88 -0.39 14.84
N ILE A 301 8.65 -0.16 13.54
CA ILE A 301 8.37 1.17 12.99
C ILE A 301 6.92 1.54 13.26
N ASN A 302 6.71 2.71 13.86
CA ASN A 302 5.40 3.34 14.01
C ASN A 302 5.42 4.71 13.31
N TRP A 303 4.64 4.83 12.23
CA TRP A 303 4.48 6.08 11.51
C TRP A 303 3.52 6.99 12.28
N VAL A 304 3.97 8.20 12.58
CA VAL A 304 3.12 9.28 13.10
C VAL A 304 3.12 10.44 12.12
N THR A 305 2.16 11.36 12.29
CA THR A 305 2.10 12.54 11.44
C THR A 305 3.25 13.50 11.81
N PRO A 306 4.03 14.00 10.83
CA PRO A 306 4.97 15.09 11.07
C PRO A 306 4.25 16.42 11.32
N GLU A 307 5.02 17.50 11.45
CA GLU A 307 4.46 18.86 11.46
C GLU A 307 3.60 19.13 10.22
N SER A 308 2.56 19.96 10.41
CA SER A 308 1.60 20.27 9.34
C SER A 308 2.28 20.92 8.14
N GLY A 309 1.89 20.52 6.94
CA GLY A 309 2.45 21.03 5.68
C GLY A 309 3.67 20.25 5.18
N GLY A 310 4.29 19.40 6.00
CA GLY A 310 5.32 18.46 5.54
C GLY A 310 4.74 17.30 4.74
N GLY A 311 5.49 16.79 3.78
CA GLY A 311 5.11 15.65 2.93
C GLY A 311 5.10 15.96 1.44
N PRO A 312 4.55 15.04 0.62
CA PRO A 312 4.56 15.16 -0.83
C PRO A 312 3.70 16.32 -1.35
N ALA A 313 4.18 17.02 -2.37
CA ALA A 313 3.46 18.08 -3.08
C ALA A 313 2.96 17.57 -4.44
N TYR A 314 2.10 16.54 -4.40
CA TYR A 314 1.56 15.92 -5.60
C TYR A 314 0.62 16.87 -6.37
N SER A 315 0.81 16.98 -7.68
CA SER A 315 -0.04 17.73 -8.58
C SER A 315 -0.58 16.80 -9.67
N GLY A 316 -1.89 16.57 -9.69
CA GLY A 316 -2.54 15.70 -10.68
C GLY A 316 -2.17 14.21 -10.57
N MET A 317 -1.98 13.69 -9.35
CA MET A 317 -1.75 12.26 -9.07
C MET A 317 -2.85 11.65 -8.19
#